data_AF-A0A7K7DL97-F1
#
_entry.id   AF-A0A7K7DL97-F1
#
_cell.length_a   1.000
_cell.length_b   1.000
_cell.length_c   1.000
_cell.angle_alpha   90.00
_cell.angle_beta   90.00
_cell.angle_gamma   90.00
#
_symmetry.space_group_name_H-M   'P 1'
#
loop_
_entity.id
_entity.type
_entity.pdbx_description
1 polymer ?
#
loop_
_entity_poly.entity_id
_entity_poly.type
_entity_poly.pdbx_seq_one_letter_code
_entity_poly.pdbx_strand_id
1 'polypeptide(L)'
;GTWVTFGGQISDEVAEQLMTIAYESGVNLFDTAEVYAAGKAEVILGNILKKKGWRRSSLVITTKLYWGGKAETERGLSRKHIIEGLKASLQRLQLEYVDVVFANRPDNNTPME
;
A
#
# COMPACT_ATOMS: atom_id res chain seq x y z
N GLY A 1 -0.27 -10.13 -2.31
CA GLY A 1 0.09 -8.78 -2.78
C GLY A 1 -0.97 -8.28 -3.73
N THR A 2 -1.01 -6.97 -3.99
CA THR A 2 -2.13 -6.29 -4.68
C THR A 2 -1.79 -5.79 -6.09
N TRP A 3 -0.58 -6.03 -6.61
CA TRP A 3 -0.17 -5.55 -7.93
C TRP A 3 -1.07 -6.09 -9.05
N VAL A 4 -1.41 -5.22 -10.02
CA VAL A 4 -2.30 -5.46 -11.19
C VAL A 4 -3.77 -5.72 -10.83
N THR A 5 -4.05 -6.41 -9.73
CA THR A 5 -5.38 -6.90 -9.38
C THR A 5 -6.23 -5.82 -8.72
N PHE A 6 -5.86 -5.36 -7.53
CA PHE A 6 -6.72 -4.47 -6.73
C PHE A 6 -6.83 -3.10 -7.40
N GLY A 7 -8.05 -2.62 -7.65
CA GLY A 7 -8.32 -1.33 -8.29
C GLY A 7 -8.01 -1.31 -9.79
N GLY A 8 -7.77 -2.48 -10.38
CA GLY A 8 -7.43 -2.69 -11.78
C GLY A 8 -8.19 -3.88 -12.37
N GLN A 9 -7.53 -5.04 -12.42
CA GLN A 9 -8.01 -6.20 -13.18
C GLN A 9 -9.23 -6.91 -12.58
N ILE A 10 -9.41 -6.86 -11.26
CA ILE A 10 -10.50 -7.56 -10.56
C ILE A 10 -11.43 -6.55 -9.85
N SER A 11 -12.68 -6.96 -9.62
CA SER A 11 -13.61 -6.15 -8.84
C SER A 11 -13.26 -6.13 -7.36
N ASP A 12 -13.76 -5.13 -6.64
CA ASP A 12 -13.54 -4.95 -5.21
C ASP A 12 -14.12 -6.14 -4.40
N GLU A 13 -15.20 -6.75 -4.87
CA GLU A 13 -15.80 -7.95 -4.26
C GLU A 13 -14.87 -9.16 -4.38
N VAL A 14 -14.24 -9.35 -5.54
CA VAL A 14 -13.25 -10.43 -5.74
C VAL A 14 -12.01 -10.16 -4.90
N ALA A 15 -11.56 -8.91 -4.81
CA ALA A 15 -10.43 -8.53 -3.95
C ALA A 15 -10.72 -8.84 -2.46
N GLU A 16 -11.92 -8.53 -1.98
CA GLU A 16 -12.37 -8.88 -0.63
C GLU A 16 -12.39 -10.39 -0.40
N GLN A 17 -12.94 -11.15 -1.35
CA GLN A 17 -12.98 -12.62 -1.27
C GLN A 17 -11.58 -13.22 -1.16
N LEU A 18 -10.66 -12.80 -2.04
CA LEU A 18 -9.27 -13.28 -2.02
C LEU A 18 -8.57 -12.95 -0.71
N MET A 19 -8.74 -11.73 -0.20
CA MET A 19 -8.15 -11.32 1.08
C MET A 19 -8.73 -12.10 2.26
N THR A 20 -10.05 -12.36 2.24
CA THR A 20 -10.74 -13.15 3.27
C THR A 20 -10.21 -14.57 3.31
N ILE A 21 -10.14 -15.24 2.15
CA ILE A 21 -9.61 -16.61 2.03
C ILE A 21 -8.17 -16.67 2.54
N ALA A 22 -7.34 -15.70 2.15
CA ALA A 22 -5.95 -15.65 2.59
C ALA A 22 -5.85 -15.53 4.12
N TYR A 23 -6.57 -14.57 4.71
CA TYR A 23 -6.55 -14.33 6.16
C TYR A 23 -7.07 -15.54 6.96
N GLU A 24 -8.18 -16.12 6.54
CA GLU A 24 -8.76 -17.32 7.18
C GLU A 24 -7.85 -18.55 7.05
N SER A 25 -7.02 -18.59 6.01
CA SER A 25 -5.99 -19.62 5.81
C SER A 25 -4.68 -19.34 6.57
N GLY A 26 -4.64 -18.31 7.41
CA GLY A 26 -3.49 -17.96 8.25
C GLY A 26 -2.47 -17.00 7.60
N VAL A 27 -2.73 -16.48 6.41
CA VAL A 27 -1.89 -15.43 5.81
C VAL A 27 -2.10 -14.12 6.58
N ASN A 28 -1.01 -13.56 7.10
CA ASN A 28 -1.03 -12.27 7.79
C ASN A 28 -0.34 -11.15 7.00
N LEU A 29 0.46 -11.46 5.97
CA LEU A 29 1.20 -10.48 5.18
C LEU A 29 0.43 -10.01 3.93
N PHE A 30 0.15 -8.71 3.85
CA PHE A 30 -0.51 -8.07 2.72
C PHE A 30 0.30 -6.87 2.21
N ASP A 31 0.70 -6.96 0.95
CA ASP A 31 1.63 -6.04 0.32
C ASP A 31 0.96 -5.19 -0.78
N THR A 32 1.27 -3.88 -0.80
CA THR A 32 0.77 -2.90 -1.76
C THR A 32 1.83 -1.83 -2.12
N ALA A 33 1.49 -0.84 -2.92
CA ALA A 33 2.34 0.31 -3.24
C ALA A 33 1.50 1.54 -3.58
N GLU A 34 2.05 2.74 -3.37
CA GLU A 34 1.37 3.99 -3.72
C GLU A 34 1.04 4.09 -5.23
N VAL A 35 1.87 3.46 -6.07
CA VAL A 35 1.73 3.48 -7.53
C VAL A 35 0.69 2.49 -8.06
N TYR A 36 0.34 1.46 -7.29
CA TYR A 36 -0.55 0.40 -7.77
C TYR A 36 -1.95 0.96 -8.02
N ALA A 37 -2.36 0.91 -9.29
CA ALA A 37 -3.59 1.54 -9.78
C ALA A 37 -3.72 3.01 -9.34
N ALA A 38 -2.59 3.76 -9.33
CA ALA A 38 -2.53 5.15 -8.86
C ALA A 38 -3.14 5.34 -7.46
N GLY A 39 -2.81 4.45 -6.52
CA GLY A 39 -3.25 4.49 -5.13
C GLY A 39 -4.59 3.78 -4.87
N LYS A 40 -5.35 3.39 -5.90
CA LYS A 40 -6.63 2.68 -5.70
C LYS A 40 -6.47 1.35 -4.99
N ALA A 41 -5.36 0.64 -5.23
CA ALA A 41 -5.08 -0.62 -4.54
C ALA A 41 -5.01 -0.45 -3.01
N GLU A 42 -4.45 0.66 -2.53
CA GLU A 42 -4.40 1.01 -1.10
C GLU A 42 -5.78 1.37 -0.55
N VAL A 43 -6.60 2.10 -1.31
CA VAL A 43 -7.98 2.42 -0.91
C VAL A 43 -8.81 1.15 -0.72
N ILE A 44 -8.73 0.22 -1.67
CA ILE A 44 -9.48 -1.05 -1.62
C ILE A 44 -8.97 -1.92 -0.46
N LEU A 45 -7.66 -2.04 -0.30
CA LEU A 45 -7.07 -2.77 0.83
C LEU A 45 -7.54 -2.19 2.17
N GLY A 46 -7.50 -0.86 2.33
CA GLY A 46 -7.99 -0.17 3.54
C GLY A 46 -9.48 -0.38 3.79
N ASN A 47 -10.30 -0.31 2.75
CA ASN A 47 -11.74 -0.57 2.85
C ASN A 47 -12.05 -1.99 3.31
N ILE A 48 -11.34 -3.00 2.77
CA ILE A 48 -11.52 -4.40 3.18
C ILE A 48 -11.12 -4.57 4.65
N LEU A 49 -9.96 -4.04 5.05
CA LEU A 49 -9.47 -4.11 6.44
C LEU A 49 -10.50 -3.52 7.41
N LYS A 50 -11.00 -2.33 7.11
CA LYS A 50 -12.01 -1.64 7.92
C LYS A 50 -13.33 -2.40 7.97
N LYS A 51 -13.79 -2.93 6.82
CA LYS A 51 -15.04 -3.70 6.72
C LYS A 51 -14.97 -5.01 7.50
N LYS A 52 -13.85 -5.73 7.43
CA LYS A 52 -13.66 -7.02 8.12
C LYS A 52 -13.42 -6.86 9.61
N GLY A 53 -12.91 -5.70 10.05
CA GLY A 53 -12.67 -5.43 11.47
C GLY A 53 -11.63 -6.36 12.09
N TRP A 54 -10.73 -6.95 11.29
CA TRP A 54 -9.65 -7.76 11.81
C TRP A 54 -8.74 -6.91 12.71
N ARG A 55 -8.23 -7.53 13.78
CA ARG A 55 -7.35 -6.82 14.71
C ARG A 55 -6.12 -6.34 13.96
N ARG A 56 -5.80 -5.05 14.08
CA ARG A 56 -4.59 -4.49 13.43
C ARG A 56 -3.31 -5.26 13.79
N SER A 57 -3.25 -5.79 15.01
CA SER A 57 -2.12 -6.58 15.53
C SER A 57 -2.01 -8.00 14.97
N SER A 58 -3.02 -8.53 14.26
CA SER A 58 -2.94 -9.84 13.59
C SER A 58 -2.50 -9.74 12.12
N LEU A 59 -2.14 -8.55 11.66
CA LEU A 59 -1.82 -8.25 10.27
C LEU A 59 -0.42 -7.66 10.14
N VAL A 60 0.25 -7.98 9.04
CA VAL A 60 1.47 -7.34 8.56
C VAL A 60 1.15 -6.66 7.23
N ILE A 61 1.06 -5.35 7.23
CA ILE A 61 0.76 -4.52 6.06
C ILE A 61 2.04 -3.85 5.60
N THR A 62 2.37 -4.03 4.32
CA THR A 62 3.56 -3.42 3.71
C THR A 62 3.17 -2.52 2.55
N THR A 63 3.79 -1.35 2.45
CA THR A 63 3.66 -0.47 1.26
C THR A 63 5.02 -0.04 0.72
N LYS A 64 5.04 0.30 -0.55
CA LYS A 64 6.23 0.69 -1.33
C LYS A 64 6.08 2.12 -1.84
N LEU A 65 7.12 2.93 -1.65
CA LEU A 65 7.19 4.33 -2.07
C LEU A 65 8.24 4.53 -3.15
N TYR A 66 7.89 5.25 -4.22
CA TYR A 66 8.77 5.84 -5.22
C TYR A 66 7.99 6.68 -6.25
N TRP A 67 6.76 6.30 -6.59
CA TRP A 67 5.97 6.95 -7.65
C TRP A 67 4.59 7.35 -7.10
N GLY A 68 4.50 8.51 -6.45
CA GLY A 68 3.25 8.99 -5.83
C GLY A 68 2.44 9.95 -6.68
N GLY A 69 3.02 10.51 -7.75
CA GLY A 69 2.33 11.48 -8.59
C GLY A 69 3.07 11.85 -9.87
N LYS A 70 2.59 12.91 -10.54
CA LYS A 70 3.11 13.36 -11.83
C LYS A 70 4.19 14.42 -11.67
N ALA A 71 4.13 15.25 -10.63
CA ALA A 71 5.09 16.30 -10.41
C ALA A 71 6.49 15.72 -10.10
N GLU A 72 7.52 16.51 -10.35
CA GLU A 72 8.91 16.10 -10.11
C GLU A 72 9.16 15.77 -8.63
N THR A 73 8.47 16.48 -7.74
CA THR A 73 8.58 16.30 -6.29
C THR A 73 7.70 15.19 -5.72
N GLU A 74 6.91 14.50 -6.54
CA GLU A 74 6.00 13.41 -6.15
C GLU A 74 6.57 12.02 -6.54
N ARG A 75 7.89 11.93 -6.71
CA ARG A 75 8.61 10.69 -7.01
C ARG A 75 9.99 10.64 -6.36
N GLY A 76 10.61 9.46 -6.41
CA GLY A 76 11.95 9.20 -5.90
C GLY A 76 11.95 8.82 -4.41
N LEU A 77 13.12 8.91 -3.78
CA LEU A 77 13.34 8.57 -2.37
C LEU A 77 13.81 9.77 -1.54
N SER A 78 13.61 10.99 -2.03
CA SER A 78 13.88 12.19 -1.23
C SER A 78 13.09 12.15 0.08
N ARG A 79 13.65 12.72 1.16
CA ARG A 79 12.97 12.84 2.46
C ARG A 79 11.56 13.44 2.33
N LYS A 80 11.41 14.43 1.44
CA LYS A 80 10.12 15.05 1.11
C LYS A 80 9.13 14.00 0.62
N HIS A 81 9.48 13.26 -0.44
CA HIS A 81 8.58 12.26 -1.03
C HIS A 81 8.30 11.11 -0.07
N ILE A 82 9.29 10.62 0.69
CA ILE A 82 9.07 9.54 1.66
C ILE A 82 8.02 9.95 2.71
N ILE A 83 8.14 11.15 3.28
CA ILE A 83 7.19 11.63 4.30
C ILE A 83 5.81 11.88 3.69
N GLU A 84 5.74 12.58 2.56
CA GLU A 84 4.47 12.95 1.92
C GLU A 84 3.75 11.73 1.32
N GLY A 85 4.50 10.87 0.61
CA GLY A 85 4.02 9.62 0.03
C GLY A 85 3.51 8.65 1.10
N LEU A 86 4.27 8.43 2.18
CA LEU A 86 3.81 7.57 3.28
C LEU A 86 2.54 8.12 3.93
N LYS A 87 2.47 9.43 4.19
CA LYS A 87 1.27 10.07 4.74
C LYS A 87 0.06 9.87 3.83
N ALA A 88 0.22 10.02 2.53
CA ALA A 88 -0.85 9.81 1.55
C ALA A 88 -1.27 8.33 1.49
N SER A 89 -0.31 7.39 1.52
CA SER A 89 -0.58 5.94 1.58
C SER A 89 -1.35 5.56 2.83
N LEU A 90 -0.95 6.03 4.01
CA LEU A 90 -1.63 5.78 5.28
C LEU A 90 -3.07 6.31 5.27
N GLN A 91 -3.29 7.50 4.68
CA GLN A 91 -4.62 8.05 4.49
C GLN A 91 -5.49 7.17 3.59
N ARG A 92 -4.98 6.70 2.45
CA ARG A 92 -5.71 5.78 1.55
C ARG A 92 -6.01 4.44 2.24
N LEU A 93 -5.04 3.90 2.97
CA LEU A 93 -5.17 2.66 3.73
C LEU A 93 -6.09 2.80 4.95
N GLN A 94 -6.38 4.01 5.41
CA GLN A 94 -7.08 4.28 6.66
C GLN A 94 -6.39 3.63 7.88
N LEU A 95 -5.05 3.69 7.90
CA LEU A 95 -4.20 3.13 8.96
C LEU A 95 -3.31 4.22 9.57
N GLU A 96 -2.97 4.06 10.84
CA GLU A 96 -1.99 4.94 11.50
C GLU A 96 -0.55 4.60 11.13
N TYR A 97 -0.28 3.33 10.82
CA TYR A 97 1.04 2.84 10.43
C TYR A 97 0.95 1.61 9.52
N VAL A 98 2.01 1.37 8.75
CA VAL A 98 2.33 0.11 8.07
C VAL A 98 3.43 -0.60 8.84
N ASP A 99 3.47 -1.93 8.79
CA ASP A 99 4.49 -2.72 9.49
C ASP A 99 5.85 -2.62 8.79
N VAL A 100 5.85 -2.48 7.46
CA VAL A 100 7.06 -2.19 6.68
C VAL A 100 6.76 -1.16 5.61
N VAL A 101 7.60 -0.12 5.56
CA VAL A 101 7.69 0.81 4.44
C VAL A 101 8.94 0.48 3.63
N PHE A 102 8.77 0.25 2.33
CA PHE A 102 9.85 -0.08 1.42
C PHE A 102 10.14 1.08 0.47
N ALA A 103 11.42 1.26 0.16
CA ALA A 103 11.80 1.88 -1.11
C ALA A 103 11.42 0.93 -2.24
N ASN A 104 10.56 1.36 -3.18
CA ASN A 104 10.09 0.49 -4.27
C ASN A 104 11.23 0.11 -5.24
N ARG A 105 12.27 0.95 -5.30
CA ARG A 105 13.50 0.75 -6.08
C ARG A 105 14.58 1.73 -5.58
N PRO A 106 15.86 1.55 -5.96
CA PRO A 106 16.89 2.57 -5.76
C PRO A 106 16.55 3.89 -6.49
N ASP A 107 16.98 5.00 -5.89
CA ASP A 107 16.93 6.35 -6.48
C ASP A 107 18.36 6.88 -6.64
N ASN A 108 18.83 7.01 -7.88
CA ASN A 108 20.18 7.51 -8.16
C ASN A 108 20.31 9.03 -7.99
N ASN A 109 19.19 9.74 -7.82
CA ASN A 109 19.17 11.20 -7.66
C ASN A 109 19.06 11.63 -6.19
N THR A 110 18.89 10.68 -5.26
CA THR A 110 18.83 10.93 -3.84
C THR A 110 20.03 10.26 -3.16
N PRO A 111 20.89 11.00 -2.44
CA PRO A 111 21.96 10.43 -1.62
C PRO A 111 21.40 9.44 -0.58
N MET A 112 22.22 8.48 -0.15
CA MET A 112 21.79 7.53 0.88
C MET A 112 21.82 8.16 2.28
N GLU A 113 22.70 9.15 2.45
CA GLU A 113 22.97 9.95 3.65
C GLU A 113 22.13 11.23 3.78
#